data_AF-A0A1V4X2G0-F1
#
_entry.id   AF-A0A1V4X2G0-F1
#
_cell.length_a   1.000
_cell.length_b   1.000
_cell.length_c   1.000
_cell.angle_alpha   90.00
_cell.angle_beta   90.00
_cell.angle_gamma   90.00
#
_symmetry.space_group_name_H-M   'P 1'
#
loop_
_entity.id
_entity.type
_entity.pdbx_description
1 polymer ?
#
loop_
_entity_poly.entity_id
_entity_poly.type
_entity_poly.pdbx_seq_one_letter_code
_entity_poly.pdbx_strand_id
1 'polypeptide(L)'
;MGRLRSFVASQVLQIRKGDRRVLLRKILHILLLVPGVVIVLILRFMSRWVHVRFGQLLSHRIGHYAANTEVYLCRRDTFPADRKFVDLFYNSEPVSNEQLYRMWKRVICINGFIRYLYRFTFLVPGGSEHRLQMGGFLDRDTGALMADTPPHLTFTREETVSGGESLKNMGVSEGTPFICFHARDPVYLSRKYPQYDWSYHDYRNSEINNFLPGVEELVKRGYRALRMGSLVGQQLRTDNPEIIDYASNGSRSEFLDVFLSAHCRFFLSTGTGLDAIPMVFRRPIVYVNFSPVEYVHSYVRDSLTIFKKYWLAGEQRFMTFREIITSGAGRFMDSADYARHGIELKENTPEEIRDVMLEMDERLNGTWRESEEDEELQRRFWSLIPESELNGVVRARIGAQYLRDNRNLLD
;
A
#
# COMPACT_ATOMS: atom_id res chain seq x y z
N MET A 1 42.83 13.42 5.84
CA MET A 1 42.32 14.80 5.66
C MET A 1 41.19 14.93 4.62
N GLY A 2 41.23 14.26 3.46
CA GLY A 2 40.21 14.39 2.40
C GLY A 2 38.77 14.02 2.79
N ARG A 3 38.56 12.91 3.52
CA ARG A 3 37.23 12.47 3.97
C ARG A 3 36.56 13.39 5.00
N LEU A 4 37.36 14.01 5.88
CA LEU A 4 36.84 14.94 6.87
C LEU A 4 36.43 16.26 6.22
N ARG A 5 37.24 16.76 5.28
CA ARG A 5 36.90 17.97 4.50
C ARG A 5 35.67 17.75 3.63
N SER A 6 35.52 16.60 2.97
CA SER A 6 34.32 16.27 2.18
C SER A 6 33.08 16.08 3.06
N PHE A 7 33.22 15.48 4.25
CA PHE A 7 32.14 15.40 5.23
C PHE A 7 31.71 16.79 5.69
N VAL A 8 32.63 17.64 6.14
CA VAL A 8 32.32 19.01 6.59
C VAL A 8 31.70 19.83 5.45
N ALA A 9 32.24 19.75 4.24
CA ALA A 9 31.67 20.41 3.07
C ALA A 9 30.23 19.96 2.78
N SER A 10 29.94 18.66 2.85
CA SER A 10 28.57 18.15 2.68
C SER A 10 27.64 18.57 3.82
N GLN A 11 28.14 18.65 5.06
CA GLN A 11 27.35 19.14 6.19
C GLN A 11 26.98 20.62 6.03
N VAL A 12 27.92 21.45 5.58
CA VAL A 12 27.71 22.88 5.28
C VAL A 12 26.75 23.04 4.10
N LEU A 13 26.89 22.23 3.05
CA LEU A 13 25.98 22.26 1.90
C LEU A 13 24.54 21.92 2.29
N GLN A 14 24.35 20.92 3.16
CA GLN A 14 23.05 20.55 3.71
C GLN A 14 22.44 21.63 4.62
N ILE A 15 23.26 22.36 5.38
CA ILE A 15 22.78 23.48 6.21
C ILE A 15 22.40 24.66 5.31
N ARG A 16 23.18 24.94 4.26
CA ARG A 16 22.91 26.01 3.29
C ARG A 16 21.68 25.74 2.42
N LYS A 17 21.44 24.47 2.04
CA LYS A 17 20.25 24.05 1.27
C LYS A 17 19.03 23.75 2.15
N GLY A 18 19.23 23.57 3.45
CA GLY A 18 18.17 23.23 4.40
C GLY A 18 17.65 24.44 5.16
N ASP A 19 16.45 24.33 5.72
CA ASP A 19 15.88 25.35 6.61
C ASP A 19 16.51 25.28 8.03
N ARG A 20 16.23 26.25 8.90
CA ARG A 20 16.66 26.34 10.32
C ARG A 20 16.50 25.02 11.09
N ARG A 21 15.48 24.23 10.75
CA ARG A 21 15.23 22.89 11.30
C ARG A 21 16.39 21.92 11.08
N VAL A 22 17.11 22.00 9.95
CA VAL A 22 18.25 21.14 9.64
C VAL A 22 19.44 21.49 10.53
N LEU A 23 19.71 22.78 10.74
CA LEU A 23 20.77 23.24 11.64
C LEU A 23 20.48 22.80 13.09
N LEU A 24 19.26 23.02 13.56
CA LEU A 24 18.83 22.61 14.91
C LEU A 24 19.02 21.10 15.15
N ARG A 25 18.67 20.25 14.18
CA ARG A 25 18.89 18.79 14.29
C ARG A 25 20.36 18.42 14.39
N LYS A 26 21.24 19.14 13.68
CA LYS A 26 22.69 18.88 13.73
C LYS A 26 23.27 19.31 15.07
N ILE A 27 22.88 20.48 15.58
CA ILE A 27 23.26 20.93 16.92
C ILE A 27 22.78 19.92 17.97
N LEU A 28 21.51 19.51 17.91
CA LEU A 28 20.95 18.54 18.83
C LEU A 28 21.68 17.19 18.74
N HIS A 29 22.06 16.72 17.54
CA HIS A 29 22.85 15.51 17.38
C HIS A 29 24.20 15.59 18.09
N ILE A 30 24.88 16.74 18.02
CA ILE A 30 26.17 16.97 18.70
C ILE A 30 25.97 17.01 20.21
N LEU A 31 24.98 17.77 20.69
CA LEU A 31 24.66 17.89 22.13
C LEU A 31 24.28 16.54 22.74
N LEU A 32 23.55 15.70 21.99
CA LEU A 32 23.11 14.39 22.45
C LEU A 32 24.15 13.28 22.28
N LEU A 33 25.31 13.54 21.66
CA LEU A 33 26.27 12.50 21.34
C LEU A 33 26.79 11.79 22.59
N VAL A 34 27.37 12.54 23.52
CA VAL A 34 27.93 11.99 24.78
C VAL A 34 26.85 11.30 25.62
N PRO A 35 25.73 11.96 26.01
CA PRO A 35 24.71 11.31 26.81
C PRO A 35 24.04 10.15 26.05
N GLY A 36 23.88 10.26 24.74
CA GLY A 36 23.30 9.21 23.90
C GLY A 36 24.17 7.96 23.81
N VAL A 37 25.50 8.11 23.71
CA VAL A 37 26.43 6.96 23.77
C VAL A 37 26.40 6.29 25.14
N VAL A 38 26.35 7.06 26.23
CA VAL A 38 26.19 6.50 27.58
C VAL A 38 24.90 5.69 27.69
N ILE A 39 23.77 6.21 27.19
CA ILE A 39 22.50 5.47 27.14
C ILE A 39 22.64 4.19 26.31
N VAL A 40 23.28 4.24 25.14
CA VAL A 40 23.51 3.04 24.30
C VAL A 40 24.32 1.98 25.06
N LEU A 41 25.35 2.38 25.82
CA LEU A 41 26.14 1.45 26.64
C LEU A 41 25.30 0.82 27.76
N ILE A 42 24.43 1.59 28.41
CA ILE A 42 23.48 1.08 29.40
C ILE A 42 22.53 0.07 28.75
N LEU A 43 21.95 0.39 27.59
CA LEU A 43 21.03 -0.50 26.87
C LEU A 43 21.73 -1.81 26.44
N ARG A 44 23.02 -1.77 26.12
CA ARG A 44 23.83 -2.96 25.82
C ARG A 44 24.15 -3.80 27.04
N PHE A 45 24.37 -3.16 28.18
CA PHE A 45 24.49 -3.90 29.42
C PHE A 45 23.16 -4.61 29.73
N MET A 46 22.04 -3.89 29.56
CA MET A 46 20.70 -4.43 29.75
C MET A 46 20.32 -5.53 28.74
N SER A 47 20.91 -5.54 27.54
CA SER A 47 20.59 -6.53 26.50
C SER A 47 20.98 -7.96 26.85
N ARG A 48 21.72 -8.17 27.94
CA ARG A 48 21.96 -9.50 28.53
C ARG A 48 20.70 -10.13 29.11
N TRP A 49 19.69 -9.32 29.48
CA TRP A 49 18.42 -9.79 30.02
C TRP A 49 17.24 -9.54 29.09
N VAL A 50 17.23 -8.41 28.37
CA VAL A 50 16.16 -8.03 27.43
C VAL A 50 16.78 -7.34 26.22
N HIS A 51 16.74 -7.99 25.06
CA HIS A 51 17.38 -7.46 23.86
C HIS A 51 16.66 -6.22 23.31
N VAL A 52 17.31 -5.06 23.29
CA VAL A 52 16.70 -3.83 22.78
C VAL A 52 17.01 -3.68 21.29
N ARG A 53 15.98 -3.54 20.45
CA ARG A 53 16.13 -3.36 19.01
C ARG A 53 15.56 -2.02 18.57
N PHE A 54 16.16 -1.46 17.52
CA PHE A 54 15.82 -0.16 16.97
C PHE A 54 15.37 -0.29 15.52
N GLY A 55 14.14 0.14 15.23
CA GLY A 55 13.53 0.10 13.90
C GLY A 55 13.25 1.48 13.32
N GLN A 56 13.51 1.65 12.02
CA GLN A 56 13.05 2.81 11.27
C GLN A 56 11.77 2.47 10.53
N LEU A 57 10.70 3.23 10.78
CA LEU A 57 9.44 3.09 10.06
C LEU A 57 9.49 3.87 8.74
N LEU A 58 8.98 3.29 7.66
CA LEU A 58 8.89 3.91 6.33
C LEU A 58 7.70 4.87 6.23
N SER A 59 7.62 5.83 7.14
CA SER A 59 6.47 6.74 7.31
C SER A 59 6.31 7.84 6.26
N HIS A 60 7.14 7.89 5.22
CA HIS A 60 7.09 8.95 4.19
C HIS A 60 6.10 8.64 3.05
N ARG A 61 5.61 7.39 2.96
CA ARG A 61 4.56 6.94 2.05
C ARG A 61 3.55 6.13 2.84
N ILE A 62 2.26 6.43 2.66
CA ILE A 62 1.19 5.80 3.44
C ILE A 62 1.17 4.27 3.26
N GLY A 63 1.45 3.78 2.05
CA GLY A 63 1.52 2.35 1.74
C GLY A 63 2.53 1.60 2.59
N HIS A 64 3.81 1.98 2.48
CA HIS A 64 4.87 1.39 3.29
C HIS A 64 4.64 1.62 4.79
N TYR A 65 4.08 2.76 5.18
CA TYR A 65 3.86 3.04 6.60
C TYR A 65 2.82 2.10 7.22
N ALA A 66 1.76 1.78 6.48
CA ALA A 66 0.72 0.87 6.91
C ALA A 66 1.19 -0.60 6.79
N ALA A 67 1.43 -1.09 5.57
CA ALA A 67 1.65 -2.51 5.30
C ALA A 67 2.90 -3.05 5.99
N ASN A 68 4.05 -2.39 5.89
CA ASN A 68 5.30 -2.91 6.48
C ASN A 68 5.24 -2.98 7.99
N THR A 69 4.59 -1.99 8.61
CA THR A 69 4.43 -1.93 10.07
C THR A 69 3.49 -3.06 10.51
N GLU A 70 2.36 -3.25 9.84
CA GLU A 70 1.42 -4.33 10.16
C GLU A 70 2.05 -5.71 9.96
N VAL A 71 2.68 -5.97 8.81
CA VAL A 71 3.35 -7.26 8.53
C VAL A 71 4.43 -7.56 9.57
N TYR A 72 5.16 -6.52 10.00
CA TYR A 72 6.13 -6.67 11.09
C TYR A 72 5.46 -7.13 12.39
N LEU A 73 4.33 -6.53 12.76
CA LEU A 73 3.59 -6.89 13.97
C LEU A 73 3.03 -8.31 13.88
N CYS A 74 2.42 -8.67 12.75
CA CYS A 74 1.97 -10.04 12.52
C CYS A 74 3.12 -11.06 12.68
N ARG A 75 4.31 -10.75 12.13
CA ARG A 75 5.50 -11.61 12.31
C ARG A 75 5.99 -11.61 13.74
N ARG A 76 5.93 -10.49 14.45
CA ARG A 76 6.35 -10.39 15.85
C ARG A 76 5.48 -11.29 16.73
N ASP A 77 4.20 -11.38 16.43
CA ASP A 77 3.25 -12.20 17.19
C ASP A 77 3.49 -13.71 17.02
N THR A 78 4.24 -14.13 15.99
CA THR A 78 4.68 -15.53 15.84
C THR A 78 5.98 -15.85 16.58
N PHE A 79 6.63 -14.87 17.21
CA PHE A 79 7.86 -15.11 17.94
C PHE A 79 7.61 -15.86 19.27
N PRO A 80 8.51 -16.77 19.66
CA PRO A 80 8.41 -17.48 20.93
C PRO A 80 8.32 -16.55 22.15
N ALA A 81 7.46 -16.90 23.11
CA ALA A 81 7.17 -16.08 24.30
C ALA A 81 8.38 -15.93 25.26
N ASP A 82 9.35 -16.83 25.18
CA ASP A 82 10.61 -16.78 25.95
C ASP A 82 11.60 -15.75 25.42
N ARG A 83 11.41 -15.27 24.18
CA ARG A 83 12.28 -14.28 23.56
C ARG A 83 12.02 -12.88 24.13
N LYS A 84 12.84 -12.47 25.10
CA LYS A 84 12.76 -11.14 25.71
C LYS A 84 13.43 -10.08 24.84
N PHE A 85 12.64 -9.31 24.10
CA PHE A 85 13.11 -8.10 23.41
C PHE A 85 12.18 -6.92 23.61
N VAL A 86 12.71 -5.72 23.40
CA VAL A 86 11.95 -4.46 23.36
C VAL A 86 12.29 -3.75 22.06
N ASP A 87 11.26 -3.41 21.29
CA ASP A 87 11.42 -2.69 20.03
C ASP A 87 11.11 -1.21 20.19
N LEU A 88 12.05 -0.39 19.75
CA LEU A 88 11.99 1.06 19.80
C LEU A 88 12.01 1.61 18.37
N PHE A 89 11.02 2.42 18.02
CA PHE A 89 10.83 2.88 16.65
C PHE A 89 11.01 4.40 16.52
N TYR A 90 11.45 4.81 15.34
CA TYR A 90 11.36 6.20 14.90
C TYR A 90 10.84 6.28 13.47
N ASN A 91 10.16 7.39 13.18
CA ASN A 91 9.61 7.66 11.86
C ASN A 91 10.66 8.24 10.91
N SER A 92 10.59 7.83 9.65
CA SER A 92 11.14 8.60 8.54
C SER A 92 10.36 9.92 8.39
N GLU A 93 11.05 11.00 8.07
CA GLU A 93 10.39 12.30 7.93
C GLU A 93 10.31 12.72 6.45
N PRO A 94 9.21 13.36 6.02
CA PRO A 94 8.00 13.67 6.78
C PRO A 94 7.11 12.42 7.00
N VAL A 95 6.18 12.50 7.96
CA VAL A 95 5.12 11.50 8.16
C VAL A 95 4.05 11.71 7.08
N SER A 96 3.55 10.62 6.49
CA SER A 96 2.66 10.66 5.33
C SER A 96 1.18 10.79 5.67
N ASN A 97 0.80 10.42 6.90
CA ASN A 97 -0.55 10.50 7.42
C ASN A 97 -0.50 10.62 8.95
N GLU A 98 -0.95 11.75 9.50
CA GLU A 98 -0.90 12.00 10.95
C GLU A 98 -1.85 11.11 11.75
N GLN A 99 -3.03 10.76 11.21
CA GLN A 99 -3.94 9.83 11.88
C GLN A 99 -3.28 8.47 12.06
N LEU A 100 -2.72 7.90 10.98
CA LEU A 100 -2.02 6.62 11.02
C LEU A 100 -0.86 6.63 12.02
N TYR A 101 -0.13 7.74 12.12
CA TYR A 101 0.92 7.90 13.14
C TYR A 101 0.37 7.82 14.57
N ARG A 102 -0.74 8.51 14.87
CA ARG A 102 -1.38 8.43 16.19
C ARG A 102 -1.83 7.01 16.50
N MET A 103 -2.42 6.31 15.53
CA MET A 103 -2.83 4.92 15.69
C MET A 103 -1.63 4.02 15.99
N TRP A 104 -0.53 4.13 15.24
CA TRP A 104 0.67 3.35 15.49
C TRP A 104 1.31 3.64 16.84
N LYS A 105 1.30 4.89 17.31
CA LYS A 105 1.79 5.24 18.66
C LYS A 105 1.03 4.55 19.79
N ARG A 106 -0.22 4.13 19.57
CA ARG A 106 -1.00 3.36 20.55
C ARG A 106 -0.54 1.90 20.61
N VAL A 107 0.07 1.38 19.54
CA VAL A 107 0.45 -0.03 19.37
C VAL A 107 1.94 -0.28 19.61
N ILE A 108 2.80 0.67 19.22
CA ILE A 108 4.26 0.55 19.31
C ILE A 108 4.92 1.81 19.86
N CYS A 109 6.10 1.64 20.47
CA CYS A 109 6.88 2.73 21.03
C CYS A 109 7.58 3.54 19.93
N ILE A 110 6.95 4.64 19.48
CA ILE A 110 7.51 5.56 18.49
C ILE A 110 7.93 6.87 19.15
N ASN A 111 9.21 7.23 19.01
CA ASN A 111 9.76 8.50 19.52
C ASN A 111 10.89 9.01 18.61
N GLY A 112 10.87 10.31 18.28
CA GLY A 112 11.91 10.94 17.46
C GLY A 112 13.31 10.91 18.08
N PHE A 113 13.44 10.82 19.40
CA PHE A 113 14.72 10.69 20.10
C PHE A 113 15.41 9.36 19.78
N ILE A 114 14.64 8.30 19.51
CA ILE A 114 15.16 6.97 19.18
C ILE A 114 16.05 7.01 17.93
N ARG A 115 15.82 7.95 17.00
CA ARG A 115 16.70 8.17 15.84
C ARG A 115 18.14 8.47 16.24
N TYR A 116 18.34 9.24 17.30
CA TYR A 116 19.68 9.57 17.79
C TYR A 116 20.34 8.33 18.41
N LEU A 117 19.61 7.61 19.27
CA LEU A 117 20.08 6.35 19.86
C LEU A 117 20.43 5.32 18.79
N TYR A 118 19.60 5.17 17.76
CA TYR A 118 19.88 4.29 16.62
C TYR A 118 21.19 4.66 15.93
N ARG A 119 21.44 5.94 15.64
CA ARG A 119 22.70 6.39 15.03
C ARG A 119 23.91 6.11 15.93
N PHE A 120 23.78 6.41 17.22
CA PHE A 120 24.86 6.20 18.19
C PHE A 120 25.14 4.71 18.45
N THR A 121 24.14 3.85 18.25
CA THR A 121 24.30 2.39 18.37
C THR A 121 25.39 1.85 17.45
N PHE A 122 25.57 2.44 16.26
CA PHE A 122 26.62 2.06 15.30
C PHE A 122 28.00 2.67 15.57
N LEU A 123 28.12 3.57 16.55
CA LEU A 123 29.43 4.08 16.99
C LEU A 123 30.13 3.10 17.93
N VAL A 124 29.40 2.13 18.48
CA VAL A 124 29.92 1.15 19.43
C VAL A 124 29.95 -0.25 18.74
N PRO A 125 31.02 -1.06 18.90
CA PRO A 125 31.15 -2.36 18.21
C PRO A 125 29.97 -3.32 18.46
N GLY A 126 29.48 -4.06 17.47
CA GLY A 126 28.32 -4.96 17.64
C GLY A 126 26.94 -4.29 17.53
N GLY A 127 26.88 -3.00 17.15
CA GLY A 127 25.61 -2.27 17.02
C GLY A 127 24.61 -2.85 16.01
N SER A 128 25.07 -3.66 15.06
CA SER A 128 24.22 -4.34 14.08
C SER A 128 23.21 -5.30 14.70
N GLU A 129 23.53 -5.93 15.84
CA GLU A 129 22.64 -6.88 16.52
C GLU A 129 21.37 -6.21 17.07
N HIS A 130 21.44 -4.89 17.30
CA HIS A 130 20.33 -4.06 17.78
C HIS A 130 19.55 -3.42 16.63
N ARG A 131 19.91 -3.66 15.37
CA ARG A 131 19.16 -3.15 14.23
C ARG A 131 17.96 -4.06 13.97
N LEU A 132 16.77 -3.48 14.04
CA LEU A 132 15.57 -4.13 13.54
C LEU A 132 15.39 -3.79 12.06
N GLN A 133 15.46 -4.81 11.20
CA GLN A 133 15.16 -4.66 9.79
C GLN A 133 13.64 -4.79 9.58
N MET A 134 12.99 -3.68 9.25
CA MET A 134 11.57 -3.62 8.94
C MET A 134 11.30 -4.18 7.53
N GLY A 135 11.21 -5.50 7.40
CA GLY A 135 10.85 -6.18 6.14
C GLY A 135 11.89 -6.05 5.01
N GLY A 136 11.81 -6.96 4.03
CA GLY A 136 12.62 -6.91 2.80
C GLY A 136 12.07 -5.92 1.77
N PHE A 137 12.86 -5.66 0.72
CA PHE A 137 12.69 -4.62 -0.31
C PHE A 137 11.36 -4.57 -1.09
N LEU A 138 10.42 -5.49 -0.86
CA LEU A 138 9.23 -5.64 -1.70
C LEU A 138 7.91 -5.24 -1.02
N ASP A 139 7.89 -5.04 0.31
CA ASP A 139 6.68 -4.66 1.06
C ASP A 139 5.51 -5.66 0.95
N ARG A 140 5.83 -6.94 0.74
CA ARG A 140 4.85 -8.00 0.49
C ARG A 140 4.70 -8.93 1.69
N ASP A 141 3.48 -9.39 1.90
CA ASP A 141 3.14 -10.40 2.91
C ASP A 141 3.00 -11.78 2.27
N THR A 142 4.06 -12.27 1.66
CA THR A 142 4.04 -13.56 0.93
C THR A 142 3.65 -14.75 1.82
N GLY A 143 3.88 -14.65 3.13
CA GLY A 143 3.41 -15.64 4.11
C GLY A 143 1.92 -15.55 4.47
N ALA A 144 1.19 -14.56 3.92
CA ALA A 144 -0.19 -14.25 4.25
C ALA A 144 -0.45 -14.07 5.76
N LEU A 145 0.54 -13.53 6.50
CA LEU A 145 0.47 -13.33 7.94
C LEU A 145 -0.71 -12.44 8.33
N MET A 146 -0.97 -11.39 7.55
CA MET A 146 -2.12 -10.52 7.76
C MET A 146 -3.42 -11.32 7.68
N ALA A 147 -3.59 -12.19 6.69
CA ALA A 147 -4.80 -12.97 6.56
C ALA A 147 -5.08 -13.90 7.77
N ASP A 148 -4.04 -14.25 8.53
CA ASP A 148 -4.13 -15.16 9.69
C ASP A 148 -4.14 -14.45 11.05
N THR A 149 -3.97 -13.12 11.10
CA THR A 149 -4.00 -12.36 12.36
C THR A 149 -5.06 -11.26 12.34
N PRO A 150 -5.65 -10.92 13.50
CA PRO A 150 -6.47 -9.73 13.61
C PRO A 150 -5.65 -8.46 13.31
N PRO A 151 -6.29 -7.37 12.85
CA PRO A 151 -5.66 -6.06 12.77
C PRO A 151 -5.11 -5.61 14.13
N HIS A 152 -3.91 -5.02 14.14
CA HIS A 152 -3.38 -4.39 15.34
C HIS A 152 -3.94 -2.98 15.56
N LEU A 153 -4.38 -2.32 14.49
CA LEU A 153 -4.97 -1.00 14.54
C LEU A 153 -6.45 -1.05 14.91
N THR A 154 -6.83 -0.19 15.85
CA THR A 154 -8.23 0.02 16.26
C THR A 154 -8.56 1.50 16.32
N PHE A 155 -9.82 1.82 16.05
CA PHE A 155 -10.36 3.17 16.23
C PHE A 155 -10.81 3.36 17.68
N THR A 156 -10.59 4.56 18.23
CA THR A 156 -11.20 4.92 19.52
C THR A 156 -12.69 5.20 19.36
N ARG A 157 -13.43 5.28 20.47
CA ARG A 157 -14.85 5.63 20.45
C ARG A 157 -15.08 6.99 19.79
N GLU A 158 -14.24 7.98 20.09
CA GLU A 158 -14.32 9.33 19.54
C GLU A 158 -14.02 9.33 18.05
N GLU A 159 -13.02 8.56 17.60
CA GLU A 159 -12.72 8.37 16.18
C GLU A 159 -13.90 7.71 15.45
N THR A 160 -14.52 6.67 16.02
CA THR A 160 -15.70 6.02 15.45
C THR A 160 -16.90 6.96 15.32
N VAL A 161 -17.19 7.75 16.37
CA VAL A 161 -18.27 8.75 16.34
C VAL A 161 -17.98 9.83 15.30
N SER A 162 -16.77 10.40 15.28
CA SER A 162 -16.38 11.45 14.34
C SER A 162 -16.42 10.97 12.89
N GLY A 163 -16.01 9.71 12.63
CA GLY A 163 -16.11 9.09 11.32
C GLY A 163 -17.56 8.88 10.88
N GLY A 164 -18.43 8.43 11.78
CA GLY A 164 -19.88 8.32 11.53
C GLY A 164 -20.55 9.66 11.24
N GLU A 165 -20.21 10.71 11.99
CA GLU A 165 -20.68 12.07 11.73
C GLU A 165 -20.21 12.59 10.36
N SER A 166 -18.96 12.29 9.99
CA SER A 166 -18.42 12.67 8.68
C SER A 166 -19.13 11.96 7.53
N LEU A 167 -19.44 10.66 7.68
CA LEU A 167 -20.25 9.90 6.72
C LEU A 167 -21.65 10.51 6.57
N LYS A 168 -22.32 10.83 7.69
CA LYS A 168 -23.63 11.48 7.69
C LYS A 168 -23.59 12.83 6.99
N ASN A 169 -22.57 13.65 7.24
CA ASN A 169 -22.39 14.95 6.60
C ASN A 169 -22.14 14.84 5.09
N MET A 170 -21.63 13.71 4.62
CA MET A 170 -21.47 13.40 3.20
C MET A 170 -22.71 12.71 2.57
N GLY A 171 -23.81 12.55 3.30
CA GLY A 171 -25.03 11.93 2.79
C GLY A 171 -25.08 10.39 2.91
N VAL A 172 -24.15 9.79 3.67
CA VAL A 172 -24.15 8.36 3.97
C VAL A 172 -24.90 8.13 5.28
N SER A 173 -26.13 7.64 5.19
CA SER A 173 -26.95 7.32 6.36
C SER A 173 -26.34 6.19 7.19
N GLU A 174 -26.57 6.21 8.50
CA GLU A 174 -26.09 5.18 9.42
C GLU A 174 -26.55 3.77 8.97
N GLY A 175 -25.64 2.81 9.00
CA GLY A 175 -25.89 1.43 8.55
C GLY A 175 -25.86 1.23 7.02
N THR A 176 -25.82 2.30 6.22
CA THR A 176 -25.72 2.17 4.75
C THR A 176 -24.32 1.67 4.39
N PRO A 177 -24.19 0.52 3.70
CA PRO A 177 -22.88 0.05 3.28
C PRO A 177 -22.32 0.98 2.21
N PHE A 178 -21.00 1.12 2.18
CA PHE A 178 -20.34 1.90 1.15
C PHE A 178 -19.09 1.21 0.62
N ILE A 179 -18.76 1.49 -0.62
CA ILE A 179 -17.48 1.10 -1.21
C ILE A 179 -16.56 2.32 -1.32
N CYS A 180 -15.26 2.07 -1.28
CA CYS A 180 -14.25 3.06 -1.65
C CYS A 180 -13.66 2.68 -2.99
N PHE A 181 -13.39 3.66 -3.86
CA PHE A 181 -12.72 3.40 -5.13
C PHE A 181 -11.66 4.43 -5.45
N HIS A 182 -10.57 4.00 -6.08
CA HIS A 182 -9.43 4.85 -6.41
C HIS A 182 -8.74 4.38 -7.69
N ALA A 183 -8.59 5.28 -8.66
CA ALA A 183 -7.72 5.08 -9.81
C ALA A 183 -6.45 5.93 -9.64
N ARG A 184 -5.29 5.35 -9.97
CA ARG A 184 -4.04 6.08 -9.96
C ARG A 184 -3.99 7.07 -11.12
N ASP A 185 -3.52 8.27 -10.81
CA ASP A 185 -3.20 9.31 -11.79
C ASP A 185 -1.77 9.87 -11.56
N PRO A 186 -1.19 10.61 -12.53
CA PRO A 186 0.16 11.14 -12.40
C PRO A 186 0.25 12.39 -11.50
N VAL A 187 -0.88 12.98 -11.10
CA VAL A 187 -0.95 14.30 -10.46
C VAL A 187 -0.42 14.27 -9.03
N TYR A 188 -0.68 13.19 -8.29
CA TYR A 188 -0.20 13.09 -6.91
C TYR A 188 1.33 13.21 -6.80
N LEU A 189 2.06 12.41 -7.59
CA LEU A 189 3.52 12.36 -7.51
C LEU A 189 4.17 13.63 -8.05
N SER A 190 3.71 14.10 -9.21
CA SER A 190 4.23 15.31 -9.84
C SER A 190 4.03 16.55 -8.98
N ARG A 191 2.90 16.69 -8.27
CA ARG A 191 2.68 17.83 -7.36
C ARG A 191 3.39 17.68 -6.02
N LYS A 192 3.44 16.47 -5.46
CA LYS A 192 4.06 16.24 -4.14
C LYS A 192 5.58 16.27 -4.21
N TYR A 193 6.15 15.83 -5.33
CA TYR A 193 7.59 15.76 -5.54
C TYR A 193 7.96 16.26 -6.96
N PRO A 194 7.80 17.58 -7.23
CA PRO A 194 7.96 18.16 -8.57
C PRO A 194 9.40 18.14 -9.09
N GLN A 195 10.37 17.83 -8.24
CA GLN A 195 11.79 17.76 -8.59
C GLN A 195 12.20 16.45 -9.28
N TYR A 196 11.29 15.47 -9.39
CA TYR A 196 11.56 14.17 -10.01
C TYR A 196 10.62 13.94 -11.18
N ASP A 197 11.13 13.27 -12.22
CA ASP A 197 10.29 12.70 -13.27
C ASP A 197 9.70 11.37 -12.78
N TRP A 198 8.38 11.24 -12.92
CA TRP A 198 7.61 10.07 -12.50
C TRP A 198 6.99 9.31 -13.68
N SER A 199 7.33 9.67 -14.92
CA SER A 199 6.81 9.07 -16.16
C SER A 199 7.04 7.55 -16.25
N TYR A 200 8.10 7.05 -15.63
CA TYR A 200 8.38 5.62 -15.49
C TYR A 200 7.24 4.85 -14.79
N HIS A 201 6.36 5.53 -14.04
CA HIS A 201 5.20 4.92 -13.40
C HIS A 201 3.88 5.03 -14.20
N ASP A 202 3.89 5.67 -15.37
CA ASP A 202 2.68 5.96 -16.14
C ASP A 202 1.91 4.71 -16.59
N TYR A 203 2.58 3.57 -16.76
CA TYR A 203 1.97 2.28 -17.05
C TYR A 203 0.82 1.91 -16.08
N ARG A 204 0.85 2.43 -14.85
CA ARG A 204 -0.14 2.19 -13.78
C ARG A 204 -1.32 3.15 -13.79
N ASN A 205 -1.22 4.29 -14.49
CA ASN A 205 -2.29 5.28 -14.51
C ASN A 205 -3.56 4.67 -15.13
N SER A 206 -4.74 5.09 -14.69
CA SER A 206 -6.02 4.58 -15.19
C SER A 206 -7.07 5.67 -15.31
N GLU A 207 -7.98 5.55 -16.28
CA GLU A 207 -9.12 6.45 -16.44
C GLU A 207 -10.20 6.14 -15.38
N ILE A 208 -10.42 7.08 -14.45
CA ILE A 208 -11.34 6.90 -13.32
C ILE A 208 -12.79 6.72 -13.77
N ASN A 209 -13.20 7.35 -14.88
CA ASN A 209 -14.57 7.27 -15.36
C ASN A 209 -14.94 5.87 -15.87
N ASN A 210 -13.96 5.02 -16.20
CA ASN A 210 -14.21 3.62 -16.54
C ASN A 210 -14.83 2.82 -15.38
N PHE A 211 -14.76 3.33 -14.15
CA PHE A 211 -15.24 2.63 -12.96
C PHE A 211 -16.73 2.91 -12.73
N LEU A 212 -17.28 3.99 -13.32
CA LEU A 212 -18.62 4.47 -13.06
C LEU A 212 -19.71 3.43 -13.34
N PRO A 213 -19.71 2.65 -14.44
CA PRO A 213 -20.76 1.66 -14.66
C PRO A 213 -20.88 0.62 -13.54
N GLY A 214 -19.75 0.19 -12.97
CA GLY A 214 -19.73 -0.69 -11.79
C GLY A 214 -20.20 0.01 -10.53
N VAL A 215 -19.76 1.24 -10.30
CA VAL A 215 -20.14 2.04 -9.13
C VAL A 215 -21.65 2.34 -9.13
N GLU A 216 -22.20 2.76 -10.26
CA GLU A 216 -23.62 3.05 -10.44
C GLU A 216 -24.48 1.81 -10.16
N GLU A 217 -24.04 0.64 -10.59
CA GLU A 217 -24.77 -0.60 -10.33
C GLU A 217 -24.77 -0.98 -8.83
N LEU A 218 -23.66 -0.78 -8.13
CA LEU A 218 -23.62 -0.96 -6.68
C LEU A 218 -24.49 0.06 -5.95
N VAL A 219 -24.53 1.31 -6.40
CA VAL A 219 -25.43 2.32 -5.83
C VAL A 219 -26.90 1.87 -5.94
N LYS A 220 -27.31 1.31 -7.08
CA LYS A 220 -28.67 0.73 -7.23
C LYS A 220 -28.93 -0.43 -6.27
N ARG A 221 -27.89 -1.17 -5.87
CA ARG A 221 -27.95 -2.25 -4.85
C ARG A 221 -27.95 -1.72 -3.40
N GLY A 222 -28.06 -0.40 -3.20
CA GLY A 222 -28.18 0.22 -1.88
C GLY A 222 -26.84 0.64 -1.25
N TYR A 223 -25.76 0.64 -2.04
CA TYR A 223 -24.48 1.17 -1.58
C TYR A 223 -24.39 2.69 -1.73
N ARG A 224 -23.50 3.30 -0.95
CA ARG A 224 -22.84 4.56 -1.33
C ARG A 224 -21.47 4.28 -1.92
N ALA A 225 -20.94 5.21 -2.70
CA ALA A 225 -19.61 5.07 -3.26
C ALA A 225 -18.77 6.32 -3.02
N LEU A 226 -17.57 6.15 -2.47
CA LEU A 226 -16.67 7.26 -2.16
C LEU A 226 -15.41 7.14 -3.00
N ARG A 227 -15.17 8.14 -3.87
CA ARG A 227 -13.92 8.25 -4.61
C ARG A 227 -12.82 8.74 -3.68
N MET A 228 -11.79 7.94 -3.51
CA MET A 228 -10.65 8.24 -2.64
C MET A 228 -9.51 8.91 -3.41
N GLY A 229 -8.66 9.66 -2.71
CA GLY A 229 -7.48 10.31 -3.27
C GLY A 229 -7.11 11.60 -2.53
N SER A 230 -5.87 12.09 -2.72
CA SER A 230 -5.40 13.33 -2.08
C SER A 230 -5.21 14.50 -3.03
N LEU A 231 -4.69 14.22 -4.23
CA LEU A 231 -4.44 15.19 -5.28
C LEU A 231 -4.82 14.47 -6.56
N VAL A 232 -5.98 14.80 -7.10
CA VAL A 232 -6.53 14.14 -8.28
C VAL A 232 -6.46 15.06 -9.49
N GLY A 233 -6.19 14.47 -10.65
CA GLY A 233 -6.04 15.20 -11.91
C GLY A 233 -7.34 15.48 -12.65
N GLN A 234 -8.35 14.65 -12.42
CA GLN A 234 -9.63 14.72 -13.11
C GLN A 234 -10.79 14.75 -12.11
N GLN A 235 -11.87 15.44 -12.45
CA GLN A 235 -13.15 15.33 -11.75
C GLN A 235 -13.90 14.08 -12.20
N LEU A 236 -14.68 13.50 -11.28
CA LEU A 236 -15.58 12.41 -11.62
C LEU A 236 -16.77 12.95 -12.43
N ARG A 237 -17.12 12.29 -13.54
CA ARG A 237 -18.22 12.72 -14.42
C ARG A 237 -19.51 11.98 -14.08
N THR A 238 -20.11 12.32 -12.93
CA THR A 238 -21.41 11.78 -12.52
C THR A 238 -22.22 12.85 -11.80
N ASP A 239 -23.53 12.83 -12.03
CA ASP A 239 -24.50 13.65 -11.33
C ASP A 239 -25.25 12.84 -10.24
N ASN A 240 -24.88 11.57 -10.04
CA ASN A 240 -25.50 10.72 -9.03
C ASN A 240 -25.04 11.16 -7.62
N PRO A 241 -25.94 11.68 -6.76
CA PRO A 241 -25.57 12.20 -5.45
C PRO A 241 -25.05 11.13 -4.49
N GLU A 242 -25.27 9.85 -4.81
CA GLU A 242 -24.81 8.72 -3.99
C GLU A 242 -23.38 8.28 -4.32
N ILE A 243 -22.78 8.91 -5.34
CA ILE A 243 -21.37 8.79 -5.70
C ILE A 243 -20.65 10.06 -5.26
N ILE A 244 -19.92 9.95 -4.16
CA ILE A 244 -19.30 11.08 -3.47
C ILE A 244 -17.84 11.21 -3.92
N ASP A 245 -17.50 12.33 -4.57
CA ASP A 245 -16.11 12.66 -4.91
C ASP A 245 -15.35 13.23 -3.69
N TYR A 246 -15.13 12.40 -2.67
CA TYR A 246 -14.43 12.73 -1.43
C TYR A 246 -13.03 13.32 -1.68
N ALA A 247 -12.37 12.89 -2.77
CA ALA A 247 -11.05 13.38 -3.14
C ALA A 247 -11.03 14.87 -3.54
N SER A 248 -12.16 15.43 -4.03
CA SER A 248 -12.22 16.82 -4.53
C SER A 248 -13.30 17.70 -3.91
N ASN A 249 -14.24 17.16 -3.13
CA ASN A 249 -15.35 17.93 -2.55
C ASN A 249 -14.97 18.81 -1.34
N GLY A 250 -13.69 18.82 -0.95
CA GLY A 250 -13.19 19.60 0.20
C GLY A 250 -13.32 18.91 1.55
N SER A 251 -13.96 17.74 1.64
CA SER A 251 -14.12 16.98 2.89
C SER A 251 -12.88 16.15 3.26
N ARG A 252 -11.89 16.06 2.37
CA ARG A 252 -10.72 15.21 2.58
C ARG A 252 -9.91 15.59 3.82
N SER A 253 -9.66 14.61 4.69
CA SER A 253 -8.73 14.72 5.81
C SER A 253 -7.87 13.48 5.96
N GLU A 254 -6.71 13.61 6.61
CA GLU A 254 -5.84 12.44 6.89
C GLU A 254 -6.56 11.41 7.77
N PHE A 255 -7.48 11.84 8.64
CA PHE A 255 -8.33 10.96 9.42
C PHE A 255 -9.29 10.16 8.53
N LEU A 256 -10.03 10.83 7.64
CA LEU A 256 -11.02 10.18 6.78
C LEU A 256 -10.37 9.29 5.70
N ASP A 257 -9.16 9.60 5.24
CA ASP A 257 -8.40 8.69 4.37
C ASP A 257 -8.20 7.31 5.00
N VAL A 258 -7.99 7.27 6.33
CA VAL A 258 -7.84 6.02 7.09
C VAL A 258 -9.21 5.44 7.44
N PHE A 259 -10.11 6.25 7.98
CA PHE A 259 -11.42 5.81 8.46
C PHE A 259 -12.28 5.18 7.36
N LEU A 260 -12.43 5.86 6.21
CA LEU A 260 -13.27 5.38 5.11
C LEU A 260 -12.72 4.07 4.53
N SER A 261 -11.42 4.04 4.25
CA SER A 261 -10.73 2.85 3.75
C SER A 261 -10.80 1.65 4.71
N ALA A 262 -10.89 1.90 6.02
CA ALA A 262 -10.99 0.87 7.05
C ALA A 262 -12.42 0.37 7.31
N HIS A 263 -13.45 1.08 6.82
CA HIS A 263 -14.86 0.76 7.07
C HIS A 263 -15.67 0.45 5.81
N CYS A 264 -15.09 0.63 4.62
CA CYS A 264 -15.75 0.25 3.38
C CYS A 264 -16.05 -1.26 3.33
N ARG A 265 -17.10 -1.64 2.59
CA ARG A 265 -17.45 -3.04 2.30
C ARG A 265 -16.31 -3.75 1.58
N PHE A 266 -15.79 -3.10 0.55
CA PHE A 266 -14.56 -3.45 -0.15
C PHE A 266 -13.96 -2.20 -0.80
N PHE A 267 -12.70 -2.30 -1.19
CA PHE A 267 -11.96 -1.22 -1.83
C PHE A 267 -11.61 -1.58 -3.27
N LEU A 268 -11.99 -0.73 -4.24
CA LEU A 268 -11.62 -0.88 -5.65
C LEU A 268 -10.39 -0.03 -5.96
N SER A 269 -9.32 -0.63 -6.47
CA SER A 269 -8.06 0.05 -6.72
C SER A 269 -7.35 -0.42 -7.98
N THR A 270 -6.30 0.29 -8.36
CA THR A 270 -5.39 -0.01 -9.47
C THR A 270 -4.01 -0.47 -9.00
N GLY A 271 -3.90 -0.86 -7.73
CA GLY A 271 -2.62 -1.19 -7.09
C GLY A 271 -1.90 0.09 -6.70
N THR A 272 -2.33 0.79 -5.67
CA THR A 272 -1.74 2.03 -5.16
C THR A 272 -1.22 1.89 -3.74
N GLY A 273 -0.53 2.93 -3.24
CA GLY A 273 -0.11 2.94 -1.84
C GLY A 273 -1.27 3.07 -0.85
N LEU A 274 -2.44 3.55 -1.27
CA LEU A 274 -3.60 3.68 -0.37
C LEU A 274 -4.19 2.31 -0.01
N ASP A 275 -4.03 1.32 -0.88
CA ASP A 275 -4.50 -0.06 -0.74
C ASP A 275 -3.98 -0.76 0.51
N ALA A 276 -2.85 -0.29 1.04
CA ALA A 276 -2.32 -0.78 2.31
C ALA A 276 -3.28 -0.52 3.48
N ILE A 277 -4.07 0.57 3.46
CA ILE A 277 -5.02 0.85 4.54
C ILE A 277 -6.14 -0.20 4.60
N PRO A 278 -6.95 -0.44 3.56
CA PRO A 278 -7.96 -1.50 3.63
C PRO A 278 -7.30 -2.85 3.93
N MET A 279 -6.10 -3.13 3.41
CA MET A 279 -5.35 -4.36 3.69
C MET A 279 -5.01 -4.54 5.19
N VAL A 280 -4.50 -3.51 5.88
CA VAL A 280 -4.17 -3.62 7.32
C VAL A 280 -5.43 -3.77 8.19
N PHE A 281 -6.59 -3.31 7.72
CA PHE A 281 -7.89 -3.52 8.37
C PHE A 281 -8.64 -4.77 7.86
N ARG A 282 -7.99 -5.63 7.06
CA ARG A 282 -8.57 -6.85 6.46
C ARG A 282 -9.85 -6.61 5.67
N ARG A 283 -9.93 -5.48 4.98
CA ARG A 283 -11.01 -5.21 4.03
C ARG A 283 -10.70 -5.88 2.69
N PRO A 284 -11.70 -6.53 2.06
CA PRO A 284 -11.60 -7.03 0.69
C PRO A 284 -11.14 -5.94 -0.29
N ILE A 285 -10.34 -6.33 -1.28
CA ILE A 285 -9.82 -5.40 -2.30
C ILE A 285 -10.07 -5.98 -3.70
N VAL A 286 -10.59 -5.16 -4.60
CA VAL A 286 -10.69 -5.46 -6.02
C VAL A 286 -9.62 -4.66 -6.74
N TYR A 287 -8.68 -5.33 -7.39
CA TYR A 287 -7.64 -4.71 -8.22
C TYR A 287 -8.06 -4.78 -9.69
N VAL A 288 -8.22 -3.63 -10.32
CA VAL A 288 -8.47 -3.52 -11.76
C VAL A 288 -7.31 -2.80 -12.43
N ASN A 289 -7.16 -2.94 -13.74
CA ASN A 289 -6.06 -2.35 -14.49
C ASN A 289 -4.68 -2.71 -13.90
N PHE A 290 -4.56 -3.88 -13.27
CA PHE A 290 -3.29 -4.32 -12.71
C PHE A 290 -2.35 -4.70 -13.85
N SER A 291 -1.15 -4.10 -13.89
CA SER A 291 -0.24 -4.30 -15.04
C SER A 291 0.78 -5.40 -14.80
N PRO A 292 1.66 -5.32 -13.78
CA PRO A 292 2.74 -6.29 -13.63
C PRO A 292 2.21 -7.63 -13.11
N VAL A 293 1.85 -8.55 -14.01
CA VAL A 293 1.14 -9.80 -13.70
C VAL A 293 1.78 -10.60 -12.56
N GLU A 294 3.12 -10.70 -12.53
CA GLU A 294 3.83 -11.46 -11.50
C GLU A 294 3.84 -10.78 -10.12
N TYR A 295 3.42 -9.52 -10.02
CA TYR A 295 3.27 -8.79 -8.76
C TYR A 295 1.85 -8.86 -8.20
N VAL A 296 0.96 -9.69 -8.78
CA VAL A 296 -0.40 -9.93 -8.26
C VAL A 296 -0.37 -10.19 -6.76
N HIS A 297 -1.23 -9.55 -5.98
CA HIS A 297 -1.24 -9.68 -4.52
C HIS A 297 -1.85 -11.01 -4.07
N SER A 298 -1.16 -12.13 -4.38
CA SER A 298 -1.65 -13.49 -4.17
C SER A 298 -2.08 -13.77 -2.72
N TYR A 299 -1.44 -13.12 -1.75
CA TYR A 299 -1.62 -13.35 -0.31
C TYR A 299 -2.79 -12.60 0.31
N VAL A 300 -3.41 -11.65 -0.40
CA VAL A 300 -4.53 -10.87 0.15
C VAL A 300 -5.80 -11.70 0.06
N ARG A 301 -6.32 -12.13 1.21
CA ARG A 301 -7.58 -12.87 1.31
C ARG A 301 -8.74 -12.03 0.78
N ASP A 302 -9.73 -12.69 0.20
CA ASP A 302 -10.96 -12.07 -0.28
C ASP A 302 -10.68 -10.93 -1.27
N SER A 303 -9.64 -11.09 -2.10
CA SER A 303 -9.30 -10.13 -3.14
C SER A 303 -9.50 -10.70 -4.54
N LEU A 304 -9.96 -9.84 -5.44
CA LEU A 304 -10.10 -10.13 -6.86
C LEU A 304 -9.13 -9.25 -7.64
N THR A 305 -8.49 -9.80 -8.67
CA THR A 305 -7.64 -9.02 -9.58
C THR A 305 -8.05 -9.26 -11.03
N ILE A 306 -8.06 -8.20 -11.83
CA ILE A 306 -8.09 -8.26 -13.30
C ILE A 306 -6.96 -7.39 -13.86
N PHE A 307 -6.39 -7.81 -14.98
CA PHE A 307 -5.17 -7.21 -15.53
C PHE A 307 -5.46 -6.32 -16.73
N LYS A 308 -4.62 -5.29 -16.91
CA LYS A 308 -4.50 -4.66 -18.22
C LYS A 308 -4.08 -5.71 -19.24
N LYS A 309 -4.63 -5.62 -20.44
CA LYS A 309 -4.29 -6.52 -21.54
C LYS A 309 -3.05 -6.01 -22.27
N TYR A 310 -2.10 -6.91 -22.54
CA TYR A 310 -0.83 -6.57 -23.17
C TYR A 310 -0.98 -6.68 -24.69
N TRP A 311 -1.04 -5.56 -25.41
CA TRP A 311 -1.17 -5.52 -26.86
C TRP A 311 0.20 -5.42 -27.53
N LEU A 312 0.56 -6.41 -28.34
CA LEU A 312 1.77 -6.37 -29.16
C LEU A 312 1.49 -5.58 -30.44
N ALA A 313 2.02 -4.36 -30.51
CA ALA A 313 1.74 -3.45 -31.64
C ALA A 313 2.21 -4.03 -32.98
N GLY A 314 3.35 -4.73 -33.00
CA GLY A 314 3.92 -5.34 -34.21
C GLY A 314 3.14 -6.56 -34.73
N GLU A 315 2.45 -7.29 -33.86
CA GLU A 315 1.69 -8.50 -34.21
C GLU A 315 0.18 -8.28 -34.27
N GLN A 316 -0.28 -7.10 -33.86
CA GLN A 316 -1.71 -6.74 -33.81
C GLN A 316 -2.59 -7.75 -33.08
N ARG A 317 -2.10 -8.23 -31.93
CA ARG A 317 -2.82 -9.15 -31.06
C ARG A 317 -2.48 -8.90 -29.59
N PHE A 318 -3.29 -9.46 -28.71
CA PHE A 318 -2.95 -9.55 -27.29
C PHE A 318 -1.94 -10.67 -27.05
N MET A 319 -1.05 -10.46 -26.08
CA MET A 319 -0.19 -11.49 -25.53
C MET A 319 -1.01 -12.46 -24.70
N THR A 320 -0.62 -13.73 -24.71
CA THR A 320 -1.07 -14.70 -23.71
C THR A 320 -0.32 -14.46 -22.40
N PHE A 321 -0.90 -14.87 -21.28
CA PHE A 321 -0.23 -14.84 -19.97
C PHE A 321 1.07 -15.66 -20.01
N ARG A 322 1.10 -16.77 -20.74
CA ARG A 322 2.34 -17.53 -20.95
C ARG A 322 3.43 -16.68 -21.62
N GLU A 323 3.09 -15.94 -22.66
CA GLU A 323 4.03 -15.01 -23.33
C GLU A 323 4.48 -13.86 -22.40
N ILE A 324 3.56 -13.29 -21.61
CA ILE A 324 3.87 -12.23 -20.65
C ILE A 324 4.90 -12.70 -19.61
N ILE A 325 4.72 -13.91 -19.07
CA ILE A 325 5.64 -14.49 -18.07
C ILE A 325 6.98 -14.86 -18.72
N THR A 326 6.96 -15.59 -19.84
CA THR A 326 8.18 -16.10 -20.49
C THR A 326 9.07 -15.02 -21.08
N SER A 327 8.49 -13.89 -21.52
CA SER A 327 9.25 -12.72 -21.98
C SER A 327 9.82 -11.86 -20.84
N GLY A 328 9.39 -12.09 -19.59
CA GLY A 328 9.71 -11.25 -18.43
C GLY A 328 8.86 -9.98 -18.31
N ALA A 329 7.93 -9.74 -19.25
CA ALA A 329 7.04 -8.57 -19.23
C ALA A 329 6.06 -8.55 -18.03
N GLY A 330 5.86 -9.71 -17.38
CA GLY A 330 5.15 -9.83 -16.11
C GLY A 330 5.79 -9.07 -14.94
N ARG A 331 7.09 -8.72 -15.05
CA ARG A 331 7.86 -7.99 -14.02
C ARG A 331 8.24 -6.57 -14.39
N PHE A 332 7.76 -6.04 -15.51
CA PHE A 332 8.06 -4.67 -15.91
C PHE A 332 7.48 -3.66 -14.91
N MET A 333 8.34 -2.79 -14.41
CA MET A 333 8.00 -1.77 -13.40
C MET A 333 8.31 -0.35 -13.88
N ASP A 334 8.67 -0.21 -15.16
CA ASP A 334 8.94 1.03 -15.86
C ASP A 334 8.13 1.08 -17.17
N SER A 335 7.43 2.18 -17.42
CA SER A 335 6.74 2.45 -18.69
C SER A 335 7.63 2.24 -19.92
N ALA A 336 8.92 2.55 -19.79
CA ALA A 336 9.89 2.41 -20.87
C ALA A 336 10.21 0.93 -21.18
N ASP A 337 10.07 0.01 -20.23
CA ASP A 337 10.24 -1.44 -20.50
C ASP A 337 9.17 -1.93 -21.48
N TYR A 338 7.91 -1.57 -21.25
CA TYR A 338 6.80 -1.91 -22.15
C TYR A 338 7.01 -1.35 -23.56
N ALA A 339 7.34 -0.06 -23.65
CA ALA A 339 7.57 0.61 -24.93
C ALA A 339 8.73 -0.03 -25.72
N ARG A 340 9.85 -0.38 -25.05
CA ARG A 340 11.00 -1.04 -25.69
C ARG A 340 10.66 -2.40 -26.29
N HIS A 341 9.66 -3.10 -25.74
CA HIS A 341 9.21 -4.41 -26.22
C HIS A 341 8.00 -4.31 -27.16
N GLY A 342 7.58 -3.10 -27.56
CA GLY A 342 6.42 -2.90 -28.44
C GLY A 342 5.09 -3.31 -27.78
N ILE A 343 5.02 -3.28 -26.45
CA ILE A 343 3.85 -3.65 -25.66
C ILE A 343 3.08 -2.38 -25.29
N GLU A 344 1.82 -2.33 -25.68
CA GLU A 344 0.86 -1.34 -25.23
C GLU A 344 -0.08 -1.95 -24.19
N LEU A 345 -0.15 -1.37 -22.99
CA LEU A 345 -1.10 -1.81 -21.99
C LEU A 345 -2.48 -1.21 -22.26
N LYS A 346 -3.47 -2.07 -22.51
CA LYS A 346 -4.88 -1.69 -22.67
C LYS A 346 -5.61 -1.84 -21.34
N GLU A 347 -6.29 -0.78 -20.92
CA GLU A 347 -7.15 -0.82 -19.73
C GLU A 347 -8.27 -1.85 -19.89
N ASN A 348 -8.76 -2.31 -18.74
CA ASN A 348 -9.99 -3.04 -18.65
C ASN A 348 -11.15 -2.17 -19.13
N THR A 349 -12.10 -2.78 -19.82
CA THR A 349 -13.29 -2.05 -20.24
C THR A 349 -14.17 -1.74 -19.02
N PRO A 350 -15.06 -0.73 -19.10
CA PRO A 350 -15.99 -0.45 -18.02
C PRO A 350 -16.88 -1.65 -17.65
N GLU A 351 -17.19 -2.52 -18.61
CA GLU A 351 -17.91 -3.77 -18.41
C GLU A 351 -17.08 -4.78 -17.61
N GLU A 352 -15.80 -5.01 -17.97
CA GLU A 352 -14.90 -5.89 -17.21
C GLU A 352 -14.75 -5.43 -15.75
N ILE A 353 -14.66 -4.11 -15.54
CA ILE A 353 -14.57 -3.51 -14.19
C ILE A 353 -15.89 -3.69 -13.44
N ARG A 354 -17.05 -3.42 -14.07
CA ARG A 354 -18.36 -3.67 -13.46
C ARG A 354 -18.49 -5.13 -13.05
N ASP A 355 -18.18 -6.06 -13.93
CA ASP A 355 -18.45 -7.49 -13.69
C ASP A 355 -17.63 -8.03 -12.51
N VAL A 356 -16.35 -7.63 -12.36
CA VAL A 356 -15.55 -8.03 -11.18
C VAL A 356 -16.03 -7.34 -9.89
N MET A 357 -16.58 -6.13 -9.97
CA MET A 357 -17.19 -5.47 -8.81
C MET A 357 -18.46 -6.18 -8.34
N LEU A 358 -19.29 -6.64 -9.28
CA LEU A 358 -20.49 -7.41 -8.96
C LEU A 358 -20.15 -8.79 -8.41
N GLU A 359 -19.12 -9.45 -8.97
CA GLU A 359 -18.57 -10.69 -8.41
C GLU A 359 -18.14 -10.48 -6.94
N MET A 360 -17.41 -9.40 -6.63
CA MET A 360 -17.00 -9.09 -5.26
C MET A 360 -18.21 -8.92 -4.34
N ASP A 361 -19.20 -8.12 -4.74
CA ASP A 361 -20.44 -7.92 -3.97
C ASP A 361 -21.16 -9.25 -3.69
N GLU A 362 -21.34 -10.07 -4.71
CA GLU A 362 -22.00 -11.38 -4.61
C GLU A 362 -21.21 -12.36 -3.73
N ARG A 363 -19.87 -12.37 -3.81
CA ARG A 363 -19.02 -13.18 -2.93
C ARG A 363 -19.17 -12.74 -1.48
N LEU A 364 -19.16 -11.43 -1.20
CA LEU A 364 -19.31 -10.91 0.16
C LEU A 364 -20.72 -11.10 0.74
N ASN A 365 -21.74 -11.20 -0.12
CA ASN A 365 -23.12 -11.49 0.28
C ASN A 365 -23.43 -13.00 0.31
N GLY A 366 -22.47 -13.86 -0.04
CA GLY A 366 -22.65 -15.31 -0.06
C GLY A 366 -23.60 -15.81 -1.17
N THR A 367 -23.85 -14.99 -2.18
CA THR A 367 -24.72 -15.31 -3.32
C THR A 367 -23.95 -15.74 -4.56
N TRP A 368 -22.62 -15.54 -4.58
CA TRP A 368 -21.76 -16.01 -5.67
C TRP A 368 -21.78 -17.54 -5.76
N ARG A 369 -21.94 -18.06 -6.98
CA ARG A 369 -21.90 -19.50 -7.27
C ARG A 369 -20.72 -19.77 -8.19
N GLU A 370 -19.74 -20.45 -7.63
CA GLU A 370 -18.56 -20.92 -8.37
C GLU A 370 -18.96 -22.06 -9.32
N SER A 371 -18.56 -21.98 -10.58
CA SER A 371 -18.71 -23.06 -11.55
C SER A 371 -17.46 -23.95 -11.59
N GLU A 372 -17.58 -25.18 -12.11
CA GLU A 372 -16.40 -26.03 -12.36
C GLU A 372 -15.43 -25.39 -13.37
N GLU A 373 -15.96 -24.66 -14.36
CA GLU A 373 -15.17 -23.91 -15.33
C GLU A 373 -14.34 -22.80 -14.64
N ASP A 374 -14.92 -22.11 -13.65
CA ASP A 374 -14.20 -21.07 -12.91
C ASP A 374 -12.99 -21.65 -12.17
N GLU A 375 -13.17 -22.78 -11.50
CA GLU A 375 -12.08 -23.47 -10.79
C GLU A 375 -11.01 -24.03 -11.74
N GLU A 376 -11.40 -24.47 -12.94
CA GLU A 376 -10.45 -24.84 -13.98
C GLU A 376 -9.61 -23.64 -14.43
N LEU A 377 -10.26 -22.53 -14.78
CA LEU A 377 -9.59 -21.33 -15.29
C LEU A 377 -8.67 -20.70 -14.24
N GLN A 378 -9.07 -20.70 -12.97
CA GLN A 378 -8.20 -20.25 -11.87
C GLN A 378 -6.95 -21.11 -11.76
N ARG A 379 -7.10 -22.45 -11.76
CA ARG A 379 -5.95 -23.36 -11.70
C ARG A 379 -5.01 -23.16 -12.89
N ARG A 380 -5.56 -22.99 -14.10
CA ARG A 380 -4.77 -22.70 -15.30
C ARG A 380 -3.98 -21.41 -15.14
N PHE A 381 -4.63 -20.31 -14.74
CA PHE A 381 -3.93 -19.04 -14.50
C PHE A 381 -2.83 -19.17 -13.46
N TRP A 382 -3.13 -19.70 -12.27
CA TRP A 382 -2.15 -19.80 -11.19
C TRP A 382 -0.99 -20.75 -11.51
N SER A 383 -1.20 -21.73 -12.40
CA SER A 383 -0.11 -22.60 -12.89
C SER A 383 0.91 -21.89 -13.77
N LEU A 384 0.56 -20.72 -14.35
CA LEU A 384 1.46 -19.90 -15.16
C LEU A 384 2.35 -18.99 -14.31
N ILE A 385 1.92 -18.65 -13.09
CA ILE A 385 2.66 -17.76 -12.20
C ILE A 385 3.80 -18.54 -11.54
N PRO A 386 5.07 -18.15 -11.77
CA PRO A 386 6.20 -18.87 -11.19
C PRO A 386 6.27 -18.63 -9.68
N GLU A 387 6.63 -19.68 -8.95
CA GLU A 387 7.00 -19.57 -7.54
C GLU A 387 8.23 -18.65 -7.41
N SER A 388 8.11 -17.61 -6.60
CA SER A 388 9.15 -16.58 -6.45
C SER A 388 8.98 -15.79 -5.16
N GLU A 389 9.89 -14.87 -4.88
CA GLU A 389 9.79 -13.93 -3.75
C GLU A 389 8.61 -12.95 -3.85
N LEU A 390 7.94 -12.87 -5.01
CA LEU A 390 6.81 -11.98 -5.26
C LEU A 390 5.47 -12.61 -4.87
N ASN A 391 5.35 -13.92 -5.05
CA ASN A 391 4.11 -14.66 -4.86
C ASN A 391 4.37 -15.74 -3.82
N GLY A 392 3.62 -15.70 -2.72
CA GLY A 392 3.69 -16.75 -1.72
C GLY A 392 2.41 -17.55 -1.72
N VAL A 393 1.72 -17.59 -0.58
CA VAL A 393 0.43 -18.27 -0.49
C VAL A 393 -0.58 -17.62 -1.46
N VAL A 394 -1.33 -18.45 -2.19
CA VAL A 394 -2.43 -18.01 -3.06
C VAL A 394 -3.74 -18.06 -2.27
N ARG A 395 -4.24 -16.88 -1.90
CA ARG A 395 -5.54 -16.63 -1.25
C ARG A 395 -6.43 -15.67 -2.05
N ALA A 396 -5.83 -14.95 -3.00
CA ALA A 396 -6.53 -14.11 -3.95
C ALA A 396 -7.08 -14.94 -5.11
N ARG A 397 -8.05 -14.37 -5.84
CA ARG A 397 -8.59 -14.96 -7.07
C ARG A 397 -8.51 -13.94 -8.20
N ILE A 398 -8.52 -14.42 -9.44
CA ILE A 398 -8.70 -13.56 -10.61
C ILE A 398 -10.19 -13.42 -10.90
N GLY A 399 -10.65 -12.28 -11.45
CA GLY A 399 -12.06 -12.13 -11.79
C GLY A 399 -12.56 -13.27 -12.69
N ALA A 400 -13.64 -13.94 -12.30
CA ALA A 400 -14.14 -15.13 -12.97
C ALA A 400 -14.61 -14.81 -14.40
N GLN A 401 -15.43 -13.77 -14.55
CA GLN A 401 -15.91 -13.34 -15.87
C GLN A 401 -14.75 -12.90 -16.76
N TYR A 402 -13.77 -12.19 -16.20
CA TYR A 402 -12.54 -11.81 -16.91
C TYR A 402 -11.77 -13.03 -17.43
N LEU A 403 -11.63 -14.10 -16.65
CA LEU A 403 -10.99 -15.33 -17.11
C LEU A 403 -11.79 -16.04 -18.21
N ARG A 404 -13.13 -16.09 -18.10
CA ARG A 404 -13.99 -16.70 -19.14
C ARG A 404 -13.84 -15.98 -20.47
N ASP A 405 -13.92 -14.64 -20.45
CA ASP A 405 -13.85 -13.80 -21.64
C ASP A 405 -12.45 -13.79 -22.27
N ASN A 406 -11.41 -14.03 -21.46
CA ASN A 406 -10.01 -14.04 -21.89
C ASN A 406 -9.38 -15.45 -21.85
N ARG A 407 -10.19 -16.52 -21.96
CA ARG A 407 -9.70 -17.90 -21.89
C ARG A 407 -8.63 -18.24 -22.93
N ASN A 408 -8.69 -17.58 -24.08
CA ASN A 408 -7.72 -17.71 -25.17
C ASN A 408 -6.39 -17.02 -24.88
N LEU A 409 -6.31 -16.20 -23.83
CA LEU A 409 -5.06 -15.57 -23.38
C LEU A 409 -4.33 -16.40 -22.33
N LEU A 410 -4.84 -17.54 -21.88
CA LEU A 410 -4.13 -18.38 -20.89
C LEU A 410 -2.97 -19.19 -21.50
N ASP A 411 -3.06 -19.57 -22.78
CA ASP A 411 -2.08 -20.45 -23.45
C ASP A 411 -1.60 -19.89 -24.79
#